data_AF-A0A380E107-F1
#
_entry.id   AF-A0A380E107-F1
#
_cell.length_a   1.000
_cell.length_b   1.000
_cell.length_c   1.000
_cell.angle_alpha   90.00
_cell.angle_beta   90.00
_cell.angle_gamma   90.00
#
_symmetry.space_group_name_H-M   'P 1'
#
loop_
_entity.id
_entity.type
_entity.pdbx_description
1 polymer ?
#
loop_
_entity_poly.entity_id
_entity_poly.type
_entity_poly.pdbx_seq_one_letter_code
_entity_poly.pdbx_strand_id
1 'polypeptide(L)'
;MLRLCRSAASGLVAGINLAHKILGKGEVVFPRETMIGSMAYYISHAKNNKNFQPMNANFGLLPSLETRIKDKKERYEAQANRALDYLENFKKTL
;
A
#
# COMPACT_ATOMS: atom_id res chain seq x y z
N MET A 1 4.12 9.35 15.41
CA MET A 1 5.05 8.45 14.68
C MET A 1 4.51 8.00 13.31
N LEU A 2 3.32 7.39 13.22
CA LEU A 2 2.73 6.86 11.96
C LEU A 2 2.50 7.87 10.81
N ARG A 3 2.51 9.19 11.08
CA ARG A 3 2.32 10.22 10.04
C ARG A 3 3.57 10.40 9.14
N LEU A 4 4.78 10.36 9.72
CA LEU A 4 6.04 10.56 8.99
C LEU A 4 6.33 9.42 8.01
N CYS A 5 6.10 8.17 8.42
CA CYS A 5 6.34 7.00 7.57
C CYS A 5 5.49 7.02 6.29
N ARG A 6 4.28 7.59 6.34
CA ARG A 6 3.41 7.71 5.16
C ARG A 6 3.91 8.76 4.18
N SER A 7 4.35 9.91 4.70
CA SER A 7 4.95 10.96 3.86
C SER A 7 6.25 10.50 3.19
N ALA A 8 7.11 9.79 3.93
CA ALA A 8 8.33 9.22 3.38
C ALA A 8 8.03 8.16 2.30
N ALA A 9 7.05 7.28 2.54
CA ALA A 9 6.62 6.28 1.57
C ALA A 9 6.08 6.92 0.29
N SER A 10 5.20 7.92 0.38
CA SER A 10 4.67 8.61 -0.81
C SER A 10 5.76 9.36 -1.59
N GLY A 11 6.73 9.97 -0.89
CA GLY A 11 7.87 10.61 -1.53
C GLY A 11 8.75 9.62 -2.30
N LEU A 12 9.02 8.45 -1.71
CA LEU A 12 9.75 7.38 -2.36
C LEU A 12 9.05 6.90 -3.64
N VAL A 13 7.74 6.64 -3.58
CA VAL A 13 6.94 6.22 -4.75
C VAL A 13 6.97 7.26 -5.87
N ALA A 14 6.85 8.55 -5.52
CA ALA A 14 6.91 9.64 -6.50
C ALA A 14 8.30 9.73 -7.15
N GLY A 15 9.38 9.59 -6.37
CA GLY A 15 10.74 9.61 -6.88
C GLY A 15 11.05 8.46 -7.83
N ILE A 16 10.62 7.24 -7.49
CA ILE A 16 10.79 6.05 -8.34
C ILE A 16 10.05 6.25 -9.68
N ASN A 17 8.79 6.68 -9.62
CA ASN A 17 8.00 6.92 -10.83
C ASN A 17 8.58 8.05 -11.70
N LEU A 18 9.11 9.12 -11.10
CA LEU A 18 9.78 10.19 -11.83
C LEU A 18 11.05 9.68 -12.54
N ALA A 19 11.88 8.90 -11.84
CA ALA A 19 13.08 8.30 -12.43
C ALA A 19 12.71 7.37 -13.60
N HIS A 20 11.67 6.55 -13.45
CA HIS A 20 11.18 5.69 -14.52
C HIS A 20 10.69 6.48 -15.72
N LYS A 21 9.93 7.56 -15.49
CA LYS A 21 9.44 8.46 -16.55
C LYS A 21 10.58 9.09 -17.35
N ILE A 22 11.66 9.51 -16.68
CA ILE A 22 12.84 10.08 -17.34
C ILE A 22 13.58 9.01 -18.16
N LEU A 23 13.65 7.78 -17.66
CA LEU A 23 14.31 6.64 -18.32
C LEU A 23 13.44 5.96 -19.40
N GLY A 24 12.22 6.44 -19.67
CA GLY A 24 11.29 5.80 -20.60
C GLY A 24 10.80 4.41 -20.14
N LYS A 25 10.94 4.11 -18.85
CA LYS A 25 10.41 2.89 -18.23
C LYS A 25 8.93 3.07 -17.89
N GLY A 26 8.19 1.96 -17.79
CA GLY A 26 6.79 1.96 -17.39
C GLY A 26 6.56 2.43 -15.94
N GLU A 27 5.31 2.74 -15.63
CA GLU A 27 4.88 3.17 -14.29
C GLU A 27 5.02 2.05 -13.26
N VAL A 28 5.42 2.44 -12.05
CA VAL A 28 5.61 1.56 -10.90
C VAL A 28 4.41 1.73 -9.98
N VAL A 29 3.51 0.74 -10.03
CA VAL A 29 2.31 0.69 -9.19
C VAL A 29 2.49 -0.35 -8.09
N PHE A 30 2.51 0.10 -6.84
CA PHE A 30 2.64 -0.79 -5.70
C PHE A 30 1.40 -1.69 -5.53
N PRO A 31 1.59 -2.97 -5.17
CA PRO A 31 0.48 -3.91 -4.99
C PRO A 31 -0.45 -3.49 -3.85
N ARG A 32 -1.76 -3.75 -4.00
CA ARG A 32 -2.81 -3.36 -3.04
C ARG A 32 -2.73 -4.11 -1.71
N GLU A 33 -1.99 -5.21 -1.69
CA GLU A 33 -1.71 -6.04 -0.53
C GLU A 33 -0.72 -5.36 0.42
N THR A 34 0.03 -4.36 -0.07
CA THR A 34 0.90 -3.52 0.77
C THR A 34 0.15 -2.31 1.30
N MET A 35 0.57 -1.81 2.46
CA MET A 35 -0.01 -0.59 3.05
C MET A 35 0.13 0.62 2.12
N ILE A 36 1.26 0.73 1.41
CA ILE A 36 1.55 1.84 0.48
C ILE A 36 0.59 1.80 -0.71
N GLY A 37 0.47 0.64 -1.38
CA GLY A 37 -0.41 0.49 -2.53
C GLY A 37 -1.89 0.59 -2.15
N SER A 38 -2.29 0.02 -1.01
CA SER A 38 -3.66 0.14 -0.50
C SER A 38 -4.05 1.58 -0.19
N MET A 39 -3.16 2.36 0.44
CA MET A 39 -3.40 3.78 0.70
C MET A 39 -3.47 4.60 -0.58
N ALA A 40 -2.54 4.39 -1.52
CA ALA A 40 -2.57 5.06 -2.81
C ALA A 40 -3.90 4.77 -3.53
N TYR A 41 -4.32 3.51 -3.54
CA TYR A 41 -5.60 3.10 -4.08
C TYR A 41 -6.77 3.77 -3.36
N TYR A 42 -6.78 3.83 -2.03
CA TYR A 42 -7.84 4.46 -1.23
C TYR A 42 -8.00 5.95 -1.57
N ILE A 43 -6.89 6.67 -1.72
CA ILE A 43 -6.91 8.09 -2.11
C ILE A 43 -7.46 8.24 -3.54
N SER A 44 -7.01 7.40 -4.47
CA SER A 44 -7.45 7.45 -5.88
C SER A 44 -8.89 6.96 -6.12
N HIS A 45 -9.39 6.03 -5.30
CA HIS A 45 -10.70 5.38 -5.46
C HIS A 45 -11.75 5.84 -4.44
N ALA A 46 -11.47 6.89 -3.66
CA ALA A 46 -12.46 7.49 -2.77
C ALA A 46 -13.63 8.06 -3.59
N LYS A 47 -14.67 7.23 -3.80
CA LYS A 47 -15.88 7.53 -4.61
C LYS A 47 -16.69 8.74 -4.13
N ASN A 48 -16.40 9.30 -2.95
CA ASN A 48 -17.19 10.38 -2.35
C ASN A 48 -16.28 11.55 -1.94
N ASN A 49 -16.04 12.48 -2.87
CA ASN A 49 -15.29 13.72 -2.62
C ASN A 49 -15.84 14.55 -1.44
N LYS A 50 -17.10 14.37 -1.06
CA LYS A 50 -17.75 15.11 0.04
C LYS A 50 -17.40 14.61 1.44
N ASN A 51 -16.95 13.36 1.59
CA ASN A 51 -16.73 12.74 2.90
C ASN A 51 -15.35 12.06 3.01
N PHE A 52 -14.40 12.43 2.16
CA PHE A 52 -13.03 11.93 2.27
C PHE A 52 -12.44 12.39 3.61
N GLN A 53 -12.27 11.44 4.53
CA GLN A 53 -11.58 11.70 5.79
C GLN A 53 -10.15 11.18 5.70
N PRO A 54 -9.15 12.01 6.01
CA PRO A 54 -7.77 11.55 6.07
C PRO A 54 -7.64 10.51 7.18
N MET A 55 -7.55 9.24 6.80
CA MET A 55 -7.41 8.14 7.75
C MET A 55 -5.95 7.76 7.96
N ASN A 56 -5.69 7.22 9.15
CA ASN A 56 -4.40 6.61 9.44
C ASN A 56 -4.25 5.24 8.78
N ALA A 57 -3.02 4.90 8.37
CA ALA A 57 -2.66 3.57 7.89
C ALA A 57 -3.19 2.52 8.87
N ASN A 58 -4.07 1.66 8.38
CA ASN A 58 -4.76 0.66 9.18
C ASN A 58 -4.96 -0.63 8.37
N PHE A 59 -5.03 -1.76 9.08
CA PHE A 59 -5.22 -3.08 8.48
C PHE A 59 -6.59 -3.27 7.80
N GLY A 60 -7.55 -2.37 8.03
CA GLY A 60 -8.86 -2.38 7.36
C GLY A 60 -8.81 -1.87 5.92
N LEU A 61 -7.74 -1.19 5.50
CA LEU A 61 -7.51 -0.82 4.11
C LEU A 61 -7.01 -2.01 3.27
N LEU A 62 -6.38 -3.00 3.90
CA LEU A 62 -5.83 -4.15 3.20
C LEU A 62 -6.95 -5.07 2.70
N PRO A 63 -6.75 -5.77 1.57
CA PRO A 63 -7.69 -6.79 1.10
C PRO A 63 -7.96 -7.83 2.18
N SER A 64 -9.17 -8.39 2.22
CA SER A 64 -9.49 -9.49 3.13
C SER A 64 -8.56 -10.70 2.88
N LEU A 65 -8.29 -11.46 3.95
CA LEU A 65 -7.67 -12.78 3.81
C LEU A 65 -8.73 -13.79 3.39
N GLU A 66 -8.35 -14.78 2.57
CA GLU A 66 -9.23 -15.88 2.17
C GLU A 66 -9.64 -16.73 3.38
N THR A 67 -8.71 -16.93 4.32
CA THR A 67 -8.97 -17.67 5.55
C THR A 67 -9.51 -16.75 6.64
N ARG A 68 -10.66 -17.12 7.22
CA ARG A 68 -11.25 -16.40 8.34
C ARG A 68 -10.55 -16.75 9.65
N ILE A 69 -9.52 -15.98 10.00
CA ILE A 69 -8.81 -16.10 11.27
C ILE A 69 -9.60 -15.40 12.38
N LYS A 70 -9.93 -16.12 13.46
CA LYS A 70 -10.67 -15.59 14.62
C LYS A 70 -9.77 -14.75 15.53
N ASP A 71 -8.50 -15.14 15.67
CA ASP A 71 -7.54 -14.38 16.47
C ASP A 71 -7.10 -13.11 15.74
N LYS A 72 -7.18 -11.98 16.44
CA LYS A 72 -6.86 -10.65 15.89
C LYS A 72 -5.36 -10.52 15.58
N LYS A 73 -4.49 -11.11 16.42
CA LYS A 73 -3.04 -11.04 16.28
C LYS A 73 -2.59 -11.87 15.08
N GLU A 74 -3.00 -13.13 15.02
CA GLU A 74 -2.70 -14.02 13.89
C GLU A 74 -3.19 -13.44 12.57
N ARG A 75 -4.37 -12.79 12.56
CA ARG A 75 -4.89 -12.12 11.37
C ARG A 75 -3.98 -10.99 10.89
N TYR A 76 -3.45 -10.17 11.80
CA TYR A 76 -2.55 -9.08 11.43
C TYR A 76 -1.18 -9.59 10.99
N GLU A 77 -0.67 -10.65 11.62
CA GLU A 77 0.56 -11.32 11.19
C GLU A 77 0.41 -11.93 9.80
N ALA A 78 -0.68 -12.64 9.52
CA ALA A 78 -0.96 -13.20 8.20
C ALA A 78 -1.08 -12.10 7.12
N GLN A 79 -1.72 -10.98 7.43
CA GLN A 79 -1.78 -9.83 6.52
C GLN A 79 -0.40 -9.19 6.30
N ALA A 80 0.42 -9.09 7.34
CA ALA A 80 1.78 -8.57 7.24
C ALA A 80 2.69 -9.49 6.41
N ASN A 81 2.63 -10.81 6.64
CA ASN A 81 3.40 -11.78 5.88
C ASN A 81 3.02 -11.74 4.39
N ARG A 82 1.71 -11.73 4.07
CA ARG A 82 1.25 -11.56 2.69
C ARG A 82 1.78 -10.25 2.09
N ALA A 83 1.73 -9.14 2.82
CA ALA A 83 2.24 -7.86 2.33
C ALA A 83 3.75 -7.91 2.03
N LEU A 84 4.53 -8.60 2.87
CA LEU A 84 5.97 -8.81 2.67
C LEU A 84 6.25 -9.68 1.44
N ASP A 85 5.50 -10.77 1.25
CA ASP A 85 5.67 -11.65 0.08
C ASP A 85 5.42 -10.90 -1.23
N TYR A 86 4.35 -10.10 -1.29
CA TYR A 86 4.06 -9.26 -2.44
C TYR A 86 5.15 -8.20 -2.66
N LEU A 87 5.70 -7.64 -1.59
CA LEU A 87 6.76 -6.63 -1.66
C LEU A 87 8.09 -7.23 -2.14
N GLU A 88 8.45 -8.44 -1.71
CA GLU A 88 9.64 -9.16 -2.20
C GLU A 88 9.53 -9.49 -3.68
N ASN A 89 8.35 -9.91 -4.15
CA ASN A 89 8.13 -10.12 -5.58
C ASN A 89 8.16 -8.80 -6.35
N PHE A 90 7.61 -7.72 -5.80
CA PHE A 90 7.60 -6.40 -6.43
C PHE A 90 8.99 -5.81 -6.61
N LYS A 91 9.89 -6.00 -5.63
CA LYS A 91 11.29 -5.55 -5.73
C LYS A 91 12.02 -6.12 -6.94
N LYS A 92 11.65 -7.32 -7.42
CA LYS A 92 12.25 -7.95 -8.60
C LYS A 92 11.82 -7.30 -9.91
N THR A 93 10.74 -6.51 -9.89
CA THR A 93 10.13 -5.88 -11.07
C THR A 93 10.54 -4.41 -11.24
N LEU A 94 11.17 -3.81 -10.23
CA LEU A 94 11.77 -2.46 -10.28
C LEU A 94 13.05 -2.45 -11.13
#